data_AF-A0A059X770-F1
#
_entry.id   AF-A0A059X770-F1
#
_cell.length_a   1.000
_cell.length_b   1.000
_cell.length_c   1.000
_cell.angle_alpha   90.00
_cell.angle_beta   90.00
_cell.angle_gamma   90.00
#
_symmetry.space_group_name_H-M   'P 1'
#
loop_
_entity.id
_entity.type
_entity.pdbx_description
1 polymer ?
#
loop_
_entity_poly.entity_id
_entity_poly.type
_entity_poly.pdbx_seq_one_letter_code
_entity_poly.pdbx_strand_id
1 'polypeptide(L)'
;MTGYPLIPKTNARLRPGQFWSIPMADGRFGCGRVLRVDRDRPIGGRTRFIGAILDWVSDSPPSSDAIAGSAVLAVGNAHVRLISFGGGTILGERPLAADAIEPPATIDSYWGDGYGVARVERRFIDGDPKRTSDFREVSSPLTGEMLRPSLNGRGLVQFRTRLTDDDFQQLGEWFRAYPEMTLRANGSYDHSITDLEFLRFFPTLRRFAADAMWDSLTSIDGLRHLPADVDELGI
;
A
#
# COMPACT_ATOMS: atom_id res chain seq x y z
N MET A 1 18.31 -31.15 -8.73
CA MET A 1 17.50 -30.27 -9.60
C MET A 1 16.12 -30.08 -8.98
N THR A 2 15.57 -28.88 -8.99
CA THR A 2 14.16 -28.64 -8.60
C THR A 2 13.34 -28.72 -9.89
N GLY A 3 12.60 -29.82 -10.09
CA GLY A 3 11.69 -29.95 -11.23
C GLY A 3 10.41 -29.14 -11.01
N TYR A 4 9.84 -28.64 -12.10
CA TYR A 4 8.53 -28.00 -12.16
C TYR A 4 7.54 -28.93 -12.88
N PRO A 5 6.24 -28.91 -12.54
CA PRO A 5 5.59 -28.06 -11.54
C PRO A 5 5.95 -28.45 -10.09
N LEU A 6 5.86 -27.49 -9.17
CA LEU A 6 6.13 -27.68 -7.74
C LEU A 6 4.94 -27.21 -6.90
N ILE A 7 4.43 -28.10 -6.04
CA ILE A 7 3.46 -27.78 -4.98
C ILE A 7 4.21 -27.75 -3.64
N PRO A 8 4.53 -26.56 -3.10
CA PRO A 8 5.33 -26.46 -1.88
C PRO A 8 4.49 -26.78 -0.63
N LYS A 9 4.92 -27.77 0.14
CA LYS A 9 4.42 -28.00 1.52
C LYS A 9 5.13 -27.11 2.54
N THR A 10 6.34 -26.66 2.22
CA THR A 10 7.19 -25.76 3.01
C THR A 10 7.92 -24.80 2.07
N ASN A 11 8.51 -23.74 2.61
CA ASN A 11 9.28 -22.75 1.84
C ASN A 11 10.72 -23.22 1.53
N ALA A 12 11.13 -24.42 1.95
CA ALA A 12 12.50 -24.92 1.82
C ALA A 12 12.97 -25.01 0.36
N ARG A 13 12.03 -25.20 -0.57
CA ARG A 13 12.27 -25.26 -2.02
C ARG A 13 11.91 -23.98 -2.77
N LEU A 14 11.37 -22.97 -2.06
CA LEU A 14 11.06 -21.69 -2.67
C LEU A 14 12.33 -20.87 -2.89
N ARG A 15 12.37 -20.17 -4.02
CA ARG A 15 13.45 -19.27 -4.43
C ARG A 15 12.88 -17.97 -5.01
N PRO A 16 13.53 -16.82 -4.76
CA PRO A 16 13.21 -15.58 -5.46
C PRO A 16 13.16 -15.78 -6.99
N GLY A 17 12.17 -15.19 -7.64
CA GLY A 17 11.96 -15.30 -9.09
C GLY A 17 11.03 -16.44 -9.51
N GLN A 18 10.75 -17.42 -8.66
CA GLN A 18 9.76 -18.45 -8.96
C GLN A 18 8.37 -17.85 -9.15
N PHE A 19 7.62 -18.35 -10.12
CA PHE A 19 6.26 -17.89 -10.42
C PHE A 19 5.26 -19.04 -10.36
N TRP A 20 4.02 -18.74 -9.96
CA TRP A 20 2.91 -19.69 -9.93
C TRP A 20 1.68 -19.15 -10.64
N SER A 21 0.88 -20.07 -11.18
CA SER A 21 -0.45 -19.77 -11.72
C SER A 21 -1.46 -19.48 -10.62
N ILE A 22 -2.33 -18.51 -10.87
CA ILE A 22 -3.52 -18.24 -10.04
C ILE A 22 -4.75 -18.42 -10.94
N PRO A 23 -5.36 -19.61 -10.96
CA PRO A 23 -6.58 -19.85 -11.74
C PRO A 23 -7.73 -18.95 -11.25
N MET A 24 -8.49 -18.40 -12.19
CA MET A 24 -9.64 -17.52 -11.92
C MET A 24 -10.95 -18.18 -12.38
N ALA A 25 -12.09 -17.70 -11.85
CA ALA A 25 -13.40 -18.25 -12.14
C ALA A 25 -13.84 -18.15 -13.61
N ASP A 26 -13.31 -17.19 -14.36
CA ASP A 26 -13.59 -17.00 -15.79
C ASP A 26 -12.72 -17.87 -16.72
N GLY A 27 -11.91 -18.76 -16.15
CA GLY A 27 -11.03 -19.69 -16.88
C GLY A 27 -9.66 -19.10 -17.26
N ARG A 28 -9.41 -17.82 -17.00
CA ARG A 28 -8.11 -17.19 -17.20
C ARG A 28 -7.18 -17.43 -15.99
N PHE A 29 -5.93 -17.04 -16.15
CA PHE A 29 -4.89 -17.16 -15.14
C PHE A 29 -4.29 -15.80 -14.79
N GLY A 30 -4.21 -15.50 -13.50
CA GLY A 30 -3.28 -14.52 -12.97
C GLY A 30 -1.92 -15.16 -12.66
N CYS A 31 -0.96 -14.33 -12.24
CA CYS A 31 0.38 -14.78 -11.88
C CYS A 31 0.82 -14.23 -10.53
N GLY A 32 1.34 -15.12 -9.68
CA GLY A 32 2.10 -14.73 -8.50
C GLY A 32 3.59 -14.97 -8.67
N ARG A 33 4.41 -14.26 -7.89
CA ARG A 33 5.87 -14.34 -7.93
C ARG A 33 6.51 -14.33 -6.55
N VAL A 34 7.49 -15.18 -6.31
CA VAL A 34 8.25 -15.24 -5.05
C VAL A 34 9.30 -14.14 -5.09
N LEU A 35 9.23 -13.18 -4.17
CA LEU A 35 10.20 -12.10 -4.07
C LEU A 35 11.34 -12.44 -3.11
N ARG A 36 11.00 -12.98 -1.93
CA ARG A 36 11.97 -13.24 -0.86
C ARG A 36 11.50 -14.39 0.03
N VAL A 37 12.44 -15.13 0.62
CA VAL A 37 12.17 -16.21 1.57
C VAL A 37 13.02 -16.02 2.83
N ASP A 38 12.42 -15.46 3.87
CA ASP A 38 13.09 -15.19 5.16
C ASP A 38 12.90 -16.40 6.08
N ARG A 39 13.92 -17.28 6.16
CA ARG A 39 13.82 -18.59 6.86
C ARG A 39 14.13 -18.51 8.35
N ASP A 40 14.81 -17.46 8.76
CA ASP A 40 15.24 -17.14 10.11
C ASP A 40 14.15 -16.46 10.97
N ARG A 41 12.96 -16.24 10.41
CA ARG A 41 11.84 -15.62 11.14
C ARG A 41 11.39 -16.48 12.33
N PRO A 42 11.16 -15.86 13.52
CA PRO A 42 10.68 -16.58 14.71
C PRO A 42 9.36 -17.32 14.49
N ILE A 43 8.45 -16.72 13.72
CA ILE A 43 7.13 -17.29 13.40
C ILE A 43 7.01 -17.45 11.88
N GLY A 44 6.67 -18.67 11.45
CA GLY A 44 6.39 -18.99 10.05
C GLY A 44 7.62 -19.10 9.14
N GLY A 45 8.85 -19.10 9.66
CA GLY A 45 10.09 -19.23 8.87
C GLY A 45 10.18 -20.48 7.99
N ARG A 46 9.33 -21.49 8.20
CA ARG A 46 9.24 -22.71 7.36
C ARG A 46 8.13 -22.68 6.30
N THR A 47 7.17 -21.78 6.41
CA THR A 47 5.94 -21.81 5.61
C THR A 47 5.52 -20.48 5.04
N ARG A 48 6.20 -19.38 5.39
CA ARG A 48 5.94 -18.04 4.85
C ARG A 48 7.02 -17.61 3.87
N PHE A 49 6.65 -16.72 2.97
CA PHE A 49 7.52 -16.05 2.01
C PHE A 49 6.95 -14.68 1.66
N ILE A 50 7.75 -13.81 1.06
CA ILE A 50 7.26 -12.56 0.48
C ILE A 50 6.87 -12.84 -0.97
N GLY A 51 5.58 -12.71 -1.26
CA GLY A 51 5.00 -12.90 -2.58
C GLY A 51 4.62 -11.57 -3.22
N ALA A 52 4.63 -11.54 -4.54
CA ALA A 52 4.01 -10.54 -5.37
C ALA A 52 2.86 -11.15 -6.17
N ILE A 53 1.83 -10.36 -6.46
CA ILE A 53 0.87 -10.59 -7.55
C ILE A 53 1.28 -9.68 -8.70
N LEU A 54 1.35 -10.20 -9.92
CA LEU A 54 1.67 -9.40 -11.10
C LEU A 54 0.39 -8.82 -11.72
N ASP A 55 0.47 -7.62 -12.31
CA ASP A 55 -0.59 -7.05 -13.14
C ASP A 55 -0.57 -7.71 -14.52
N TRP A 56 -0.86 -9.01 -14.53
CA TRP A 56 -0.80 -9.88 -15.71
C TRP A 56 -1.96 -10.89 -15.68
N VAL A 57 -2.58 -11.08 -16.84
CA VAL A 57 -3.65 -12.05 -17.07
C VAL A 57 -3.52 -12.69 -18.45
N SER A 58 -3.84 -13.98 -18.57
CA SER A 58 -3.85 -14.70 -19.84
C SER A 58 -4.82 -15.90 -19.82
N ASP A 59 -5.23 -16.37 -21.00
CA ASP A 59 -6.00 -17.61 -21.18
C ASP A 59 -5.14 -18.87 -21.00
N SER A 60 -3.82 -18.71 -20.86
CA SER A 60 -2.86 -19.80 -20.61
C SER A 60 -2.07 -19.59 -19.32
N PRO A 61 -1.59 -20.65 -18.64
CA PRO A 61 -0.76 -20.52 -17.45
C PRO A 61 0.52 -19.69 -17.72
N PRO A 62 1.04 -18.96 -16.71
CA PRO A 62 2.21 -18.11 -16.88
C PRO A 62 3.45 -18.93 -17.26
N SER A 63 4.28 -18.33 -18.11
CA SER A 63 5.62 -18.77 -18.46
C SER A 63 6.62 -17.64 -18.21
N SER A 64 7.92 -17.94 -18.22
CA SER A 64 8.97 -16.93 -18.03
C SER A 64 8.84 -15.78 -19.06
N ASP A 65 8.57 -16.12 -20.31
CA ASP A 65 8.49 -15.11 -21.38
C ASP A 65 7.17 -14.32 -21.31
N ALA A 66 6.07 -14.99 -20.97
CA ALA A 66 4.76 -14.36 -20.93
C ALA A 66 4.63 -13.30 -19.83
N ILE A 67 5.36 -13.44 -18.71
CA ILE A 67 5.32 -12.51 -17.57
C ILE A 67 6.42 -11.45 -17.61
N ALA A 68 7.23 -11.42 -18.67
CA ALA A 68 8.36 -10.51 -18.78
C ALA A 68 7.90 -9.04 -18.74
N GLY A 69 8.52 -8.23 -17.89
CA GLY A 69 8.21 -6.80 -17.72
C GLY A 69 6.86 -6.49 -17.07
N SER A 70 6.08 -7.48 -16.65
CA SER A 70 4.79 -7.25 -15.98
C SER A 70 4.97 -6.53 -14.65
N ALA A 71 4.19 -5.47 -14.42
CA ALA A 71 4.22 -4.68 -13.20
C ALA A 71 3.80 -5.52 -11.98
N VAL A 72 4.26 -5.13 -10.79
CA VAL A 72 3.83 -5.72 -9.52
C VAL A 72 2.54 -5.02 -9.06
N LEU A 73 1.47 -5.80 -8.90
CA LEU A 73 0.14 -5.33 -8.49
C LEU A 73 -0.03 -5.26 -6.97
N ALA A 74 0.55 -6.22 -6.25
CA ALA A 74 0.50 -6.28 -4.79
C ALA A 74 1.71 -7.05 -4.25
N VAL A 75 2.15 -6.72 -3.03
CA VAL A 75 3.21 -7.44 -2.30
C VAL A 75 2.74 -7.74 -0.87
N GLY A 76 3.08 -8.92 -0.35
CA GLY A 76 2.69 -9.30 1.00
C GLY A 76 3.36 -10.56 1.51
N ASN A 77 3.16 -10.78 2.81
CA ASN A 77 3.62 -11.95 3.52
C ASN A 77 2.62 -13.11 3.32
N ALA A 78 3.00 -14.07 2.47
CA ALA A 78 2.15 -15.16 2.05
C ALA A 78 2.54 -16.46 2.75
N HIS A 79 1.54 -17.30 3.04
CA HIS A 79 1.76 -18.69 3.42
C HIS A 79 1.90 -19.57 2.16
N VAL A 80 2.72 -20.62 2.18
CA VAL A 80 2.94 -21.53 1.03
C VAL A 80 1.67 -22.16 0.48
N ARG A 81 0.62 -22.29 1.31
CA ARG A 81 -0.69 -22.81 0.88
C ARG A 81 -1.39 -21.91 -0.15
N LEU A 82 -1.11 -20.60 -0.14
CA LEU A 82 -1.63 -19.65 -1.13
C LEU A 82 -1.28 -20.08 -2.55
N ILE A 83 -0.09 -20.66 -2.78
CA ILE A 83 0.36 -21.12 -4.10
C ILE A 83 -0.58 -22.21 -4.65
N SER A 84 -1.01 -23.13 -3.79
CA SER A 84 -1.88 -24.25 -4.16
C SER A 84 -3.36 -23.96 -4.02
N PHE A 85 -3.73 -22.82 -3.43
CA PHE A 85 -5.11 -22.41 -3.28
C PHE A 85 -5.70 -22.15 -4.67
N GLY A 86 -6.87 -22.74 -4.96
CA GLY A 86 -7.47 -22.66 -6.29
C GLY A 86 -6.75 -23.50 -7.37
N GLY A 87 -5.84 -24.41 -6.98
CA GLY A 87 -5.19 -25.34 -7.91
C GLY A 87 -3.89 -24.82 -8.55
N GLY A 88 -3.34 -23.72 -8.07
CA GLY A 88 -2.06 -23.19 -8.54
C GLY A 88 -0.85 -24.10 -8.24
N THR A 89 0.21 -23.94 -9.02
CA THR A 89 1.50 -24.61 -8.78
C THR A 89 2.64 -23.69 -9.21
N ILE A 90 3.84 -23.84 -8.66
CA ILE A 90 5.03 -23.14 -9.17
C ILE A 90 5.40 -23.78 -10.51
N LEU A 91 5.42 -22.98 -11.57
CA LEU A 91 5.57 -23.44 -12.96
C LEU A 91 6.98 -23.22 -13.50
N GLY A 92 7.73 -22.30 -12.91
CA GLY A 92 9.07 -21.97 -13.37
C GLY A 92 9.71 -20.88 -12.52
N GLU A 93 10.80 -20.34 -13.05
CA GLU A 93 11.57 -19.27 -12.43
C GLU A 93 12.00 -18.27 -13.49
N ARG A 94 11.90 -16.98 -13.14
CA ARG A 94 12.47 -15.87 -13.90
C ARG A 94 13.19 -14.94 -12.91
N PRO A 95 14.48 -14.63 -13.11
CA PRO A 95 15.21 -13.73 -12.21
C PRO A 95 14.49 -12.40 -12.02
N LEU A 96 14.38 -11.92 -10.78
CA LEU A 96 13.69 -10.65 -10.47
C LEU A 96 14.34 -9.45 -11.17
N ALA A 97 15.68 -9.46 -11.24
CA ALA A 97 16.45 -8.42 -11.92
C ALA A 97 16.15 -8.32 -13.42
N ALA A 98 15.70 -9.40 -14.06
CA ALA A 98 15.32 -9.38 -15.47
C ALA A 98 14.06 -8.54 -15.74
N ASP A 99 13.29 -8.21 -14.69
CA ASP A 99 12.09 -7.38 -14.77
C ASP A 99 12.17 -6.14 -13.85
N ALA A 100 13.39 -5.77 -13.40
CA ALA A 100 13.62 -4.65 -12.49
C ALA A 100 12.76 -4.70 -11.20
N ILE A 101 12.48 -5.91 -10.69
CA ILE A 101 11.70 -6.09 -9.45
C ILE A 101 12.68 -6.13 -8.27
N GLU A 102 12.62 -5.11 -7.42
CA GLU A 102 13.33 -5.09 -6.14
C GLU A 102 12.36 -5.45 -4.99
N PRO A 103 12.64 -6.50 -4.21
CA PRO A 103 11.83 -6.83 -3.05
C PRO A 103 11.84 -5.70 -2.02
N PRO A 104 10.66 -5.18 -1.56
CA PRO A 104 10.61 -4.12 -0.56
C PRO A 104 11.30 -4.52 0.75
N ALA A 105 11.95 -3.57 1.42
CA ALA A 105 12.63 -3.82 2.69
C ALA A 105 11.63 -4.25 3.78
N THR A 106 10.55 -3.50 3.94
CA THR A 106 9.46 -3.74 4.92
C THR A 106 8.18 -4.18 4.22
N ILE A 107 7.41 -5.07 4.86
CA ILE A 107 6.14 -5.61 4.36
C ILE A 107 5.18 -5.76 5.53
N ASP A 108 4.11 -4.96 5.51
CA ASP A 108 3.10 -4.94 6.58
C ASP A 108 1.79 -5.65 6.19
N SER A 109 1.68 -6.11 4.94
CA SER A 109 0.53 -6.86 4.45
C SER A 109 0.71 -8.36 4.67
N TYR A 110 -0.34 -9.03 5.18
CA TYR A 110 -0.39 -10.47 5.39
C TYR A 110 -1.50 -11.09 4.55
N TRP A 111 -1.18 -12.13 3.79
CA TRP A 111 -2.11 -12.77 2.86
C TRP A 111 -2.59 -14.11 3.42
N GLY A 112 -3.91 -14.26 3.52
CA GLY A 112 -4.56 -15.55 3.72
C GLY A 112 -4.56 -16.38 2.42
N ASP A 113 -4.85 -17.67 2.53
CA ASP A 113 -4.72 -18.62 1.41
C ASP A 113 -5.48 -18.18 0.15
N GLY A 114 -6.67 -17.60 0.29
CA GLY A 114 -7.50 -17.13 -0.83
C GLY A 114 -7.19 -15.74 -1.39
N TYR A 115 -6.24 -15.01 -0.79
CA TYR A 115 -5.96 -13.62 -1.20
C TYR A 115 -5.54 -13.51 -2.67
N GLY A 116 -4.72 -14.46 -3.15
CA GLY A 116 -4.21 -14.44 -4.53
C GLY A 116 -5.34 -14.41 -5.56
N VAL A 117 -6.28 -15.37 -5.45
CA VAL A 117 -7.47 -15.47 -6.32
C VAL A 117 -8.32 -14.21 -6.21
N ALA A 118 -8.71 -13.82 -4.98
CA ALA A 118 -9.54 -12.64 -4.77
C ALA A 118 -8.90 -11.35 -5.33
N ARG A 119 -7.57 -11.21 -5.26
CA ARG A 119 -6.88 -10.01 -5.77
C ARG A 119 -6.87 -9.96 -7.29
N VAL A 120 -6.63 -11.08 -7.98
CA VAL A 120 -6.58 -11.12 -9.45
C VAL A 120 -7.98 -11.01 -10.05
N GLU A 121 -8.99 -11.66 -9.47
CA GLU A 121 -10.37 -11.57 -9.93
C GLU A 121 -10.91 -10.15 -9.77
N ARG A 122 -10.64 -9.52 -8.61
CA ARG A 122 -10.96 -8.10 -8.42
C ARG A 122 -10.30 -7.21 -9.48
N ARG A 123 -9.06 -7.51 -9.89
CA ARG A 123 -8.35 -6.69 -10.88
C ARG A 123 -8.90 -6.88 -12.30
N PHE A 124 -9.14 -8.12 -12.71
CA PHE A 124 -9.31 -8.50 -14.12
C PHE A 124 -10.72 -8.95 -14.51
N ILE A 125 -11.58 -9.26 -13.52
CA ILE A 125 -12.98 -9.63 -13.73
C ILE A 125 -13.87 -8.48 -13.25
N ASP A 126 -13.82 -8.17 -11.96
CA ASP A 126 -14.71 -7.15 -11.37
C ASP A 126 -14.30 -5.73 -11.75
N GLY A 127 -12.99 -5.55 -12.01
CA GLY A 127 -12.35 -4.26 -12.11
C GLY A 127 -12.05 -3.68 -10.74
N ASP A 128 -10.83 -3.17 -10.54
CA ASP A 128 -10.51 -2.47 -9.30
C ASP A 128 -11.49 -1.29 -9.17
N PRO A 129 -12.26 -1.20 -8.07
CA PRO A 129 -13.20 -0.10 -7.89
C PRO A 129 -12.39 1.19 -7.96
N LYS A 130 -12.94 2.21 -8.63
CA LYS A 130 -12.33 3.54 -8.63
C LYS A 130 -12.02 3.89 -7.19
N ARG A 131 -10.77 4.25 -6.89
CA ARG A 131 -10.43 4.77 -5.56
C ARG A 131 -11.41 5.92 -5.29
N THR A 132 -12.22 5.79 -4.25
CA THR A 132 -13.20 6.83 -3.90
C THR A 132 -12.58 7.91 -3.02
N SER A 133 -11.39 7.65 -2.48
CA SER A 133 -10.63 8.56 -1.65
C SER A 133 -9.13 8.28 -1.76
N ASP A 134 -8.32 9.33 -1.65
CA ASP A 134 -6.87 9.26 -1.51
C ASP A 134 -6.47 9.20 -0.03
N PHE A 135 -5.39 8.50 0.29
CA PHE A 135 -4.73 8.58 1.59
C PHE A 135 -3.25 8.88 1.37
N ARG A 136 -2.70 9.81 2.14
CA ARG A 136 -1.27 10.11 2.14
C ARG A 136 -0.79 10.53 3.53
N GLU A 137 0.35 9.98 3.92
CA GLU A 137 1.10 10.38 5.10
C GLU A 137 2.22 11.34 4.64
N VAL A 138 2.39 12.45 5.34
CA VAL A 138 3.40 13.47 5.03
C VAL A 138 4.26 13.76 6.25
N SER A 139 5.50 14.14 6.00
CA SER A 139 6.50 14.47 7.01
C SER A 139 7.44 15.54 6.47
N SER A 140 8.10 16.27 7.36
CA SER A 140 9.16 17.20 6.98
C SER A 140 10.48 16.47 6.70
N PRO A 141 11.22 16.85 5.63
CA PRO A 141 10.84 17.78 4.58
C PRO A 141 9.81 17.18 3.62
N LEU A 142 8.90 18.00 3.08
CA LEU A 142 7.95 17.54 2.05
C LEU A 142 8.66 17.11 0.77
N THR A 143 8.13 16.05 0.15
CA THR A 143 8.64 15.52 -1.12
C THR A 143 7.63 15.71 -2.24
N GLY A 144 8.10 15.72 -3.50
CA GLY A 144 7.22 15.77 -4.67
C GLY A 144 6.20 14.64 -4.70
N GLU A 145 6.56 13.46 -4.18
CA GLU A 145 5.65 12.32 -4.08
C GLU A 145 4.53 12.55 -3.03
N MET A 146 4.85 13.18 -1.91
CA MET A 146 3.85 13.58 -0.89
C MET A 146 2.85 14.61 -1.46
N LEU A 147 3.32 15.48 -2.36
CA LEU A 147 2.54 16.55 -2.99
C LEU A 147 2.02 16.21 -4.39
N ARG A 148 2.12 14.96 -4.83
CA ARG A 148 1.57 14.53 -6.14
C ARG A 148 0.08 14.91 -6.25
N PRO A 149 -0.43 15.25 -7.45
CA PRO A 149 -1.85 15.58 -7.62
C PRO A 149 -2.78 14.51 -7.04
N SER A 150 -3.90 14.92 -6.46
CA SER A 150 -4.92 13.97 -6.01
C SER A 150 -5.66 13.40 -7.22
N LEU A 151 -5.89 12.09 -7.23
CA LEU A 151 -6.60 11.43 -8.34
C LEU A 151 -8.08 11.80 -8.38
N ASN A 152 -8.68 12.01 -7.20
CA ASN A 152 -10.11 12.21 -7.05
C ASN A 152 -10.50 13.52 -6.37
N GLY A 153 -9.50 14.30 -5.91
CA GLY A 153 -9.71 15.54 -5.13
C GLY A 153 -10.33 15.34 -3.75
N ARG A 154 -10.52 14.08 -3.32
CA ARG A 154 -11.15 13.66 -2.05
C ARG A 154 -10.25 12.69 -1.33
N GLY A 155 -10.23 12.76 0.00
CA GLY A 155 -9.43 11.86 0.81
C GLY A 155 -8.81 12.50 2.05
N LEU A 156 -7.69 11.96 2.49
CA LEU A 156 -7.05 12.27 3.74
C LEU A 156 -5.54 12.50 3.55
N VAL A 157 -5.06 13.65 4.01
CA VAL A 157 -3.64 13.94 4.22
C VAL A 157 -3.37 13.92 5.71
N GLN A 158 -2.39 13.15 6.15
CA GLN A 158 -2.06 12.99 7.56
C GLN A 158 -0.60 13.29 7.85
N PHE A 159 -0.31 13.90 9.00
CA PHE A 159 1.02 13.93 9.61
C PHE A 159 0.96 13.51 11.09
N ARG A 160 2.05 12.95 11.60
CA ARG A 160 2.20 12.53 13.02
C ARG A 160 3.18 13.37 13.82
N THR A 161 4.17 13.93 13.13
CA THR A 161 5.16 14.85 13.67
C THR A 161 4.88 16.23 13.10
N ARG A 162 5.01 17.27 13.91
CA ARG A 162 4.83 18.66 13.48
C ARG A 162 5.75 18.95 12.29
N LEU A 163 5.16 19.48 11.23
CA LEU A 163 5.90 19.92 10.06
C LEU A 163 6.60 21.25 10.34
N THR A 164 7.60 21.58 9.54
CA THR A 164 8.16 22.95 9.53
C THR A 164 7.12 23.94 9.02
N ASP A 165 7.25 25.22 9.38
CA ASP A 165 6.35 26.27 8.89
C ASP A 165 6.38 26.40 7.36
N ASP A 166 7.56 26.23 6.74
CA ASP A 166 7.72 26.23 5.28
C ASP A 166 6.97 25.04 4.64
N ASP A 167 7.05 23.85 5.25
CA ASP A 167 6.30 22.68 4.80
C ASP A 167 4.79 22.86 5.00
N PHE A 168 4.35 23.46 6.10
CA PHE A 168 2.93 23.78 6.30
C PHE A 168 2.43 24.78 5.26
N GLN A 169 3.22 25.80 4.93
CA GLN A 169 2.87 26.75 3.87
C GLN A 169 2.75 26.05 2.51
N GLN A 170 3.72 25.21 2.16
CA GLN A 170 3.69 24.46 0.90
C GLN A 170 2.50 23.49 0.83
N LEU A 171 2.18 22.81 1.94
CA LEU A 171 1.03 21.94 2.03
C LEU A 171 -0.29 22.73 1.95
N GLY A 172 -0.35 23.90 2.58
CA GLY A 172 -1.50 24.82 2.51
C GLY A 172 -1.80 25.26 1.07
N GLU A 173 -0.76 25.59 0.29
CA GLU A 173 -0.91 25.90 -1.14
C GLU A 173 -1.46 24.71 -1.93
N TRP A 174 -1.00 23.49 -1.63
CA TRP A 174 -1.52 22.28 -2.27
C TRP A 174 -3.02 22.06 -1.97
N PHE A 175 -3.45 22.30 -0.72
CA PHE A 175 -4.85 22.15 -0.31
C PHE A 175 -5.81 23.11 -1.02
N ARG A 176 -5.34 24.26 -1.53
CA ARG A 176 -6.19 25.19 -2.30
C ARG A 176 -6.80 24.54 -3.55
N ALA A 177 -6.10 23.58 -4.16
CA ALA A 177 -6.59 22.85 -5.32
C ALA A 177 -7.57 21.73 -4.98
N TYR A 178 -7.69 21.33 -3.70
CA TYR A 178 -8.43 20.15 -3.27
C TYR A 178 -9.28 20.43 -2.01
N PRO A 179 -10.35 21.24 -2.13
CA PRO A 179 -11.17 21.68 -0.99
C PRO A 179 -11.91 20.53 -0.27
N GLU A 180 -12.05 19.37 -0.91
CA GLU A 180 -12.70 18.18 -0.34
C GLU A 180 -11.70 17.20 0.31
N MET A 181 -10.41 17.53 0.36
CA MET A 181 -9.42 16.78 1.14
C MET A 181 -9.51 17.15 2.62
N THR A 182 -9.39 16.14 3.48
CA THR A 182 -9.26 16.31 4.92
C THR A 182 -7.79 16.39 5.32
N LEU A 183 -7.43 17.40 6.11
CA LEU A 183 -6.15 17.43 6.82
C LEU A 183 -6.33 16.78 8.18
N ARG A 184 -5.46 15.83 8.53
CA ARG A 184 -5.43 15.21 9.85
C ARG A 184 -4.09 15.34 10.53
N ALA A 185 -4.10 15.90 11.74
CA ALA A 185 -3.02 15.74 12.68
C ALA A 185 -3.34 14.49 13.52
N ASN A 186 -2.50 13.46 13.45
CA ASN A 186 -2.78 12.16 14.10
C ASN A 186 -1.68 11.80 15.09
N GLY A 187 -2.04 11.50 16.35
CA GLY A 187 -1.18 10.76 17.27
C GLY A 187 0.22 11.37 17.41
N SER A 188 0.30 12.54 18.04
CA SER A 188 1.55 13.25 18.38
C SER A 188 2.30 12.53 19.52
N TYR A 189 2.66 11.27 19.29
CA TYR A 189 3.39 10.41 20.23
C TYR A 189 4.80 10.94 20.54
N ASP A 190 5.33 11.83 19.68
CA ASP A 190 6.59 12.54 19.90
C ASP A 190 6.42 13.88 20.61
N HIS A 191 5.18 14.23 21.01
CA HIS A 191 4.80 15.49 21.63
C HIS A 191 5.14 16.75 20.82
N SER A 192 5.40 16.62 19.51
CA SER A 192 5.75 17.76 18.66
C SER A 192 4.55 18.64 18.30
N ILE A 193 3.32 18.10 18.38
CA ILE A 193 2.09 18.83 18.09
C ILE A 193 1.37 19.13 19.41
N THR A 194 1.67 20.31 19.95
CA THR A 194 1.12 20.80 21.22
C THR A 194 -0.05 21.77 21.05
N ASP A 195 -0.20 22.35 19.86
CA ASP A 195 -1.24 23.31 19.51
C ASP A 195 -1.68 23.14 18.05
N LEU A 196 -2.78 23.81 17.71
CA LEU A 196 -3.33 23.87 16.35
C LEU A 196 -2.96 25.16 15.60
N GLU A 197 -1.95 25.93 16.04
CA GLU A 197 -1.60 27.22 15.39
C GLU A 197 -1.11 27.07 13.96
N PHE A 198 -0.65 25.88 13.57
CA PHE A 198 -0.30 25.57 12.19
C PHE A 198 -1.49 25.74 11.22
N LEU A 199 -2.74 25.72 11.71
CA LEU A 199 -3.93 25.98 10.90
C LEU A 199 -3.92 27.35 10.21
N ARG A 200 -3.10 28.31 10.69
CA ARG A 200 -2.87 29.61 10.03
C ARG A 200 -2.37 29.49 8.58
N PHE A 201 -1.74 28.36 8.24
CA PHE A 201 -1.23 28.08 6.89
C PHE A 201 -2.32 27.51 5.95
N PHE A 202 -3.51 27.22 6.46
CA PHE A 202 -4.59 26.51 5.77
C PHE A 202 -5.89 27.33 5.69
N PRO A 203 -5.88 28.57 5.16
CA PRO A 203 -7.04 29.46 5.21
C PRO A 203 -8.24 28.98 4.37
N THR A 204 -8.04 28.02 3.46
CA THR A 204 -9.09 27.45 2.60
C THR A 204 -9.49 26.03 3.01
N LEU A 205 -8.99 25.52 4.14
CA LEU A 205 -9.23 24.15 4.58
C LEU A 205 -10.62 24.02 5.18
N ARG A 206 -11.46 23.20 4.55
CA ARG A 206 -12.86 23.01 4.98
C ARG A 206 -13.07 21.74 5.79
N ARG A 207 -12.06 20.85 5.87
CA ARG A 207 -12.16 19.54 6.52
C ARG A 207 -10.92 19.28 7.36
N PHE A 208 -11.06 19.23 8.67
CA PHE A 208 -9.95 19.05 9.61
C PHE A 208 -10.27 18.00 10.67
N ALA A 209 -9.26 17.21 11.04
CA ALA A 209 -9.32 16.29 12.17
C ALA A 209 -8.05 16.36 13.02
N ALA A 210 -8.19 16.37 14.34
CA ALA A 210 -7.13 16.12 15.30
C ALA A 210 -7.44 14.82 16.04
N ASP A 211 -6.80 13.71 15.64
CA ASP A 211 -7.08 12.40 16.22
C ASP A 211 -5.97 11.99 17.21
N ALA A 212 -6.36 11.31 18.30
CA ALA A 212 -5.44 10.70 19.26
C ALA A 212 -4.40 11.68 19.86
N MET A 213 -4.81 12.93 20.11
CA MET A 213 -3.94 13.99 20.66
C MET A 213 -4.19 14.29 22.16
N TRP A 214 -4.90 13.40 22.86
CA TRP A 214 -5.40 13.61 24.23
C TRP A 214 -4.31 13.88 25.29
N ASP A 215 -3.08 13.41 25.06
CA ASP A 215 -1.94 13.61 25.97
C ASP A 215 -1.01 14.77 25.58
N SER A 216 -1.10 15.27 24.34
CA SER A 216 -0.12 16.22 23.80
C SER A 216 -0.70 17.62 23.54
N LEU A 217 -2.00 17.71 23.24
CA LEU A 217 -2.62 18.97 22.84
C LEU A 217 -2.94 19.83 24.07
N THR A 218 -2.27 20.98 24.19
CA THR A 218 -2.45 21.92 25.30
C THR A 218 -3.34 23.11 24.92
N SER A 219 -3.51 23.39 23.62
CA SER A 219 -4.41 24.44 23.13
C SER A 219 -5.09 24.05 21.81
N ILE A 220 -6.38 24.37 21.73
CA ILE A 220 -7.20 24.29 20.52
C ILE A 220 -7.44 25.65 19.85
N ASP A 221 -6.83 26.73 20.36
CA ASP A 221 -7.15 28.10 19.93
C ASP A 221 -6.87 28.32 18.43
N GLY A 222 -5.95 27.54 17.85
CA GLY A 222 -5.64 27.56 16.43
C GLY A 222 -6.82 27.24 15.52
N LEU A 223 -7.90 26.63 16.04
CA LEU A 223 -9.15 26.43 15.29
C LEU A 223 -9.74 27.75 14.76
N ARG A 224 -9.41 28.90 15.37
CA ARG A 224 -9.83 30.23 14.88
C ARG A 224 -9.33 30.56 13.48
N HIS A 225 -8.31 29.87 12.98
CA HIS A 225 -7.76 30.06 11.65
C HIS A 225 -8.54 29.30 10.57
N LEU A 226 -9.41 28.35 10.96
CA LEU A 226 -10.28 27.67 10.01
C LEU A 226 -11.36 28.63 9.49
N PRO A 227 -11.79 28.45 8.24
CA PRO A 227 -12.86 29.27 7.68
C PRO A 227 -14.20 28.99 8.38
N ALA A 228 -15.09 29.97 8.36
CA ALA A 228 -16.39 29.88 9.03
C ALA A 228 -17.32 28.82 8.40
N ASP A 229 -17.06 28.42 7.15
CA ASP A 229 -17.79 27.41 6.38
C ASP A 229 -17.06 26.05 6.35
N VAL A 230 -16.44 25.67 7.46
CA VAL A 230 -15.92 24.31 7.68
C VAL A 230 -17.05 23.28 7.51
N ASP A 231 -16.79 22.27 6.67
CA ASP A 231 -17.70 21.18 6.39
C ASP A 231 -17.54 20.02 7.38
N GLU A 232 -16.31 19.78 7.85
CA GLU A 232 -15.99 18.67 8.76
C GLU A 232 -14.94 19.09 9.78
N LEU A 233 -15.24 18.86 11.06
CA LEU A 233 -14.33 19.09 12.18
C LEU A 233 -14.38 17.90 13.14
N GLY A 234 -13.25 17.24 13.35
CA GLY A 234 -13.06 16.20 14.36
C GLY A 234 -11.95 16.57 15.34
N ILE A 235 -12.17 16.34 16.64
CA ILE A 235 -11.21 16.59 17.74
C ILE A 235 -11.32 15.43 18.74
#